data_AF-A0A6G7YE44-F1
#
_entry.id   AF-A0A6G7YE44-F1
#
_cell.length_a   1.000
_cell.length_b   1.000
_cell.length_c   1.000
_cell.angle_alpha   90.00
_cell.angle_beta   90.00
_cell.angle_gamma   90.00
#
_symmetry.space_group_name_H-M   'P 1'
#
loop_
_entity.id
_entity.type
_entity.pdbx_description
1 polymer ?
#
loop_
_entity_poly.entity_id
_entity_poly.type
_entity_poly.pdbx_seq_one_letter_code
_entity_poly.pdbx_strand_id
1 'polypeptide(L)'
;MTSLESRPSTDERLPALEPVPASPRTAVSAAVARRLFAAAIRRLDVTVEEAPNRRGIGRTLGRGGPRMVIHRPDEFYARLGRDGLIGFGEAYLTGAWDAADLAEFLTVPAARIADLVPQSLQNLRALVTHRTPRHQRSTAANSRANIAHHYDLSNELFAIFLDETLSYSSALFPTSFRAGPDGPHHLLATPPDPADTGAAPLHSADFAEAQARKIDRLLDEAGVTEGTRVLEIGTGWGELALRAARRGARVHSITLSSEQLELAEQRVAAAGVADLVRIELMDYRALAEPEFASAYDAVVSVEMIEAVGHEFWGTYFQTIDHTLAPGGRVAIQAITMPHDRMLATRGTQTWINKYVFPGGFLPSVQVIDEITSAQTSLRRTGLLEFGSHYAETLRRWDTTFRAQRDAVLALGFDETFLRMWHFYLEYSRAGFASGYINVQQLTFVKQGHRAV
;
A
#
# COMPACT_ATOMS: atom_id res chain seq x y z
N MET A 1 37.72 -4.81 7.15
CA MET A 1 37.57 -3.37 6.83
C MET A 1 36.83 -3.29 5.51
N THR A 2 35.53 -3.54 5.56
CA THR A 2 34.62 -3.49 4.43
C THR A 2 34.26 -2.03 4.19
N SER A 3 34.40 -1.60 2.94
CA SER A 3 34.08 -0.26 2.48
C SER A 3 32.64 0.11 2.85
N LEU A 4 32.48 1.11 3.71
CA LEU A 4 31.22 1.85 3.85
C LEU A 4 30.99 2.55 2.51
N GLU A 5 30.28 1.90 1.59
CA GLU A 5 29.64 2.61 0.50
C GLU A 5 28.75 3.69 1.13
N SER A 6 28.99 4.93 0.72
CA SER A 6 28.34 6.11 1.27
C SER A 6 26.83 5.98 1.10
N ARG A 7 26.11 5.80 2.23
CA ARG A 7 24.65 5.95 2.28
C ARG A 7 24.28 7.29 1.60
N PRO A 8 23.33 7.34 0.66
CA PRO A 8 22.96 8.57 0.00
C PRO A 8 22.55 9.62 1.03
N SER A 9 22.99 10.86 0.80
CA SER A 9 22.62 11.99 1.65
C SER A 9 21.09 12.14 1.70
N THR A 10 20.59 12.76 2.76
CA THR A 10 19.16 13.03 2.98
C THR A 10 18.46 13.70 1.81
N ASP A 11 19.20 14.47 1.01
CA ASP A 11 18.70 15.28 -0.10
C ASP A 11 18.27 14.46 -1.33
N GLU A 12 18.68 13.18 -1.44
CA GLU A 12 18.35 12.32 -2.58
C GLU A 12 17.18 11.35 -2.33
N ARG A 13 16.66 11.28 -1.10
CA ARG A 13 15.69 10.24 -0.69
C ARG A 13 14.21 10.64 -0.91
N LEU A 14 13.90 11.92 -0.98
CA LEU A 14 12.54 12.41 -1.25
C LEU A 14 12.53 13.28 -2.51
N PRO A 15 11.47 13.21 -3.35
CA PRO A 15 11.28 14.17 -4.42
C PRO A 15 11.26 15.60 -3.86
N ALA A 16 12.04 16.50 -4.46
CA ALA A 16 12.11 17.89 -4.04
C ALA A 16 10.72 18.57 -4.03
N LEU A 17 10.43 19.30 -2.96
CA LEU A 17 9.25 20.15 -2.88
C LEU A 17 9.45 21.39 -3.74
N GLU A 18 8.92 21.38 -4.96
CA GLU A 18 9.07 22.52 -5.86
C GLU A 18 8.47 23.79 -5.23
N PRO A 19 9.18 24.93 -5.31
CA PRO A 19 8.61 26.21 -4.94
C PRO A 19 7.49 26.56 -5.92
N VAL A 20 6.38 27.08 -5.40
CA VAL A 20 5.25 27.46 -6.26
C VAL A 20 5.56 28.81 -6.93
N PRO A 21 5.70 28.87 -8.27
CA PRO A 21 6.09 30.11 -8.94
C PRO A 21 4.97 31.15 -8.86
N ALA A 22 5.34 32.38 -8.54
CA ALA A 22 4.44 33.52 -8.59
C ALA A 22 4.15 33.91 -10.05
N SER A 23 3.09 33.34 -10.62
CA SER A 23 2.66 33.61 -11.99
C SER A 23 1.17 33.96 -12.06
N PRO A 24 0.72 34.73 -13.08
CA PRO A 24 -0.71 34.99 -13.29
C PRO A 24 -1.54 33.71 -13.42
N ARG A 25 -0.97 32.66 -14.04
CA ARG A 25 -1.62 31.35 -14.16
C ARG A 25 -1.83 30.71 -12.78
N THR A 26 -0.82 30.74 -11.92
CA THR A 26 -0.90 30.27 -10.53
C THR A 26 -1.96 31.02 -9.74
N ALA A 27 -2.05 32.35 -9.90
CA ALA A 27 -3.04 33.15 -9.20
C ALA A 27 -4.48 32.79 -9.63
N VAL A 28 -4.70 32.59 -10.93
CA VAL A 28 -6.00 32.17 -11.47
C VAL A 28 -6.36 30.76 -11.00
N SER A 29 -5.45 29.80 -11.10
CA SER A 29 -5.71 28.42 -10.67
C SER A 29 -5.97 28.33 -9.16
N ALA A 30 -5.23 29.10 -8.35
CA ALA A 30 -5.45 29.20 -6.91
C ALA A 30 -6.85 29.75 -6.56
N ALA A 31 -7.31 30.78 -7.28
CA ALA A 31 -8.64 31.34 -7.06
C ALA A 31 -9.76 30.33 -7.41
N VAL A 32 -9.58 29.56 -8.49
CA VAL A 32 -10.51 28.48 -8.87
C VAL A 32 -10.50 27.37 -7.81
N ALA A 33 -9.31 26.91 -7.42
CA ALA A 33 -9.15 25.88 -6.39
C ALA A 33 -9.82 26.28 -5.07
N ARG A 34 -9.63 27.53 -4.63
CA ARG A 34 -10.28 28.06 -3.42
C ARG A 34 -11.79 28.01 -3.50
N ARG A 35 -12.37 28.35 -4.65
CA ARG A 35 -13.83 28.32 -4.85
C ARG A 35 -14.37 26.90 -4.84
N LEU A 36 -13.69 25.97 -5.52
CA LEU A 36 -14.08 24.56 -5.58
C LEU A 36 -13.93 23.88 -4.23
N PHE A 37 -12.79 24.09 -3.55
CA PHE A 37 -12.53 23.60 -2.20
C PHE A 37 -13.60 24.07 -1.22
N ALA A 38 -13.90 25.38 -1.18
CA ALA A 38 -14.94 25.90 -0.31
C ALA A 38 -16.34 25.34 -0.63
N ALA A 39 -16.64 25.11 -1.91
CA ALA A 39 -17.91 24.50 -2.32
C ALA A 39 -18.03 23.03 -1.88
N ALA A 40 -16.94 22.27 -1.97
CA ALA A 40 -16.87 20.88 -1.52
C ALA A 40 -16.99 20.79 0.01
N ILE A 41 -16.13 21.52 0.74
CA ILE A 41 -16.06 21.46 2.21
C ILE A 41 -17.39 21.85 2.87
N ARG A 42 -18.12 22.85 2.34
CA ARG A 42 -19.44 23.26 2.89
C ARG A 42 -20.49 22.14 2.93
N ARG A 43 -20.27 21.04 2.20
CA ARG A 43 -21.17 19.89 2.14
C ARG A 43 -20.73 18.73 3.03
N LEU A 44 -19.55 18.82 3.62
CA LEU A 44 -18.94 17.77 4.41
C LEU A 44 -19.05 18.02 5.91
N ASP A 45 -19.11 16.92 6.66
CA ASP A 45 -19.12 16.90 8.13
C ASP A 45 -17.68 16.98 8.65
N VAL A 46 -17.03 18.11 8.33
CA VAL A 46 -15.71 18.52 8.82
C VAL A 46 -15.74 19.98 9.24
N THR A 47 -14.71 20.42 9.95
CA THR A 47 -14.45 21.84 10.23
C THR A 47 -13.12 22.24 9.60
N VAL A 48 -13.15 23.19 8.66
CA VAL A 48 -11.93 23.77 8.09
C VAL A 48 -11.80 25.23 8.52
N GLU A 49 -10.71 25.56 9.18
CA GLU A 49 -10.38 26.91 9.62
C GLU A 49 -9.22 27.50 8.79
N GLU A 50 -9.49 28.58 8.08
CA GLU A 50 -8.48 29.35 7.38
C GLU A 50 -7.92 30.45 8.28
N ALA A 51 -6.60 30.46 8.46
CA ALA A 51 -5.91 31.58 9.05
C ALA A 51 -6.22 32.87 8.28
N PRO A 52 -6.25 34.04 8.95
CA PRO A 52 -6.54 35.31 8.31
C PRO A 52 -5.61 35.54 7.11
N ASN A 53 -6.19 35.89 5.96
CA ASN A 53 -5.37 36.31 4.83
C ASN A 53 -4.67 37.66 5.13
N ARG A 54 -3.84 38.16 4.19
CA ARG A 54 -3.18 39.47 4.31
C ARG A 54 -4.13 40.67 4.54
N ARG A 55 -5.44 40.48 4.39
CA ARG A 55 -6.50 41.48 4.66
C ARG A 55 -7.24 41.24 5.99
N GLY A 56 -6.76 40.33 6.83
CA GLY A 56 -7.34 40.03 8.15
C GLY A 56 -8.60 39.16 8.12
N ILE A 57 -8.99 38.58 6.98
CA ILE A 57 -10.23 37.79 6.86
C ILE A 57 -9.92 36.31 7.03
N GLY A 58 -10.28 35.75 8.19
CA GLY A 58 -10.34 34.30 8.44
C GLY A 58 -11.69 33.71 7.99
N ARG A 59 -11.76 32.39 7.81
CA ARG A 59 -12.99 31.68 7.41
C ARG A 59 -13.09 30.33 8.10
N THR A 60 -14.30 29.98 8.52
CA THR A 60 -14.63 28.61 8.95
C THR A 60 -15.61 28.02 7.94
N LEU A 61 -15.34 26.80 7.48
CA LEU A 61 -16.12 26.07 6.48
C LEU A 61 -16.48 24.68 7.00
N GLY A 62 -17.56 24.11 6.45
CA GLY A 62 -18.02 22.75 6.74
C GLY A 62 -19.21 22.71 7.70
N ARG A 63 -19.67 21.50 8.04
CA ARG A 63 -20.87 21.26 8.87
C ARG A 63 -20.56 20.92 10.33
N GLY A 64 -19.28 20.93 10.71
CA GLY A 64 -18.82 20.43 12.00
C GLY A 64 -18.27 19.01 11.88
N GLY A 65 -17.30 18.65 12.71
CA GLY A 65 -16.64 17.34 12.69
C GLY A 65 -15.12 17.47 12.88
N PRO A 66 -14.34 16.50 12.36
CA PRO A 66 -12.88 16.54 12.42
C PRO A 66 -12.31 17.83 11.84
N ARG A 67 -11.24 18.35 12.47
CA ARG A 67 -10.74 19.71 12.25
C ARG A 67 -9.46 19.75 11.42
N MET A 68 -9.48 20.57 10.37
CA MET A 68 -8.33 20.99 9.56
C MET A 68 -8.08 22.48 9.75
N VAL A 69 -6.81 22.88 9.87
CA VAL A 69 -6.40 24.29 9.97
C VAL A 69 -5.46 24.62 8.82
N ILE A 70 -5.80 25.64 8.03
CA ILE A 70 -4.98 26.15 6.94
C ILE A 70 -4.20 27.37 7.46
N HIS A 71 -2.93 27.17 7.78
CA HIS A 71 -2.02 28.19 8.30
C HIS A 71 -1.56 29.19 7.24
N ARG A 72 -1.35 28.71 6.00
CA ARG A 72 -0.84 29.53 4.88
C ARG A 72 -1.75 29.38 3.66
N PRO A 73 -2.93 30.04 3.64
CA PRO A 73 -3.93 29.87 2.58
C PRO A 73 -3.43 30.15 1.17
N ASP A 74 -2.58 31.17 1.00
CA ASP A 74 -2.05 31.54 -0.32
C ASP A 74 -1.18 30.41 -0.91
N GLU A 75 -0.34 29.77 -0.09
CA GLU A 75 0.44 28.60 -0.53
C GLU A 75 -0.44 27.39 -0.76
N PHE A 76 -1.33 27.07 0.19
CA PHE A 76 -2.24 25.92 0.11
C PHE A 76 -3.03 25.94 -1.20
N TYR A 77 -3.68 27.06 -1.52
CA TYR A 77 -4.48 27.17 -2.73
C TYR A 77 -3.65 27.21 -4.01
N ALA A 78 -2.43 27.76 -3.96
CA ALA A 78 -1.52 27.75 -5.10
C ALA A 78 -1.05 26.32 -5.45
N ARG A 79 -0.70 25.50 -4.45
CA ARG A 79 -0.37 24.08 -4.63
C ARG A 79 -1.59 23.28 -5.10
N LEU A 80 -2.72 23.41 -4.41
CA LEU A 80 -3.97 22.71 -4.76
C LEU A 80 -4.43 23.02 -6.19
N GLY A 81 -4.32 24.28 -6.62
CA GLY A 81 -4.73 24.69 -7.97
C GLY A 81 -3.78 24.25 -9.08
N ARG A 82 -2.49 24.09 -8.80
CA ARG A 82 -1.49 23.65 -9.77
C ARG A 82 -1.44 22.13 -9.89
N ASP A 83 -1.38 21.45 -8.74
CA ASP A 83 -1.02 20.02 -8.66
C ASP A 83 -2.14 19.17 -8.05
N GLY A 84 -3.32 19.74 -7.79
CA GLY A 84 -4.50 19.01 -7.33
C GLY A 84 -4.23 18.28 -6.01
N LEU A 85 -4.54 16.98 -5.98
CA LEU A 85 -4.33 16.14 -4.79
C LEU A 85 -2.84 15.95 -4.43
N ILE A 86 -1.93 16.02 -5.40
CA ILE A 86 -0.48 16.03 -5.10
C ILE A 86 -0.16 17.32 -4.34
N GLY A 87 -0.62 18.47 -4.84
CA GLY A 87 -0.44 19.76 -4.19
C GLY A 87 -1.10 19.85 -2.80
N PHE A 88 -2.23 19.17 -2.60
CA PHE A 88 -2.87 19.05 -1.28
C PHE A 88 -1.94 18.37 -0.26
N GLY A 89 -1.33 17.23 -0.64
CA GLY A 89 -0.36 16.53 0.19
C GLY A 89 0.94 17.33 0.38
N GLU A 90 1.48 17.95 -0.67
CA GLU A 90 2.68 18.81 -0.55
C GLU A 90 2.45 20.03 0.36
N ALA A 91 1.26 20.61 0.33
CA ALA A 91 0.90 21.69 1.25
C ALA A 91 0.86 21.20 2.71
N TYR A 92 0.57 19.92 2.94
CA TYR A 92 0.76 19.32 4.26
C TYR A 92 2.25 19.21 4.58
N LEU A 93 3.08 18.69 3.66
CA LEU A 93 4.52 18.53 3.91
C LEU A 93 5.22 19.83 4.30
N THR A 94 4.84 20.96 3.70
CA THR A 94 5.41 22.26 4.06
C THR A 94 4.84 22.85 5.36
N GLY A 95 3.77 22.28 5.93
CA GLY A 95 3.04 22.85 7.06
C GLY A 95 2.15 24.04 6.67
N ALA A 96 1.70 24.11 5.41
CA ALA A 96 0.71 25.12 5.00
C ALA A 96 -0.68 24.82 5.58
N TRP A 97 -0.93 23.56 5.95
CA TRP A 97 -2.09 23.14 6.73
C TRP A 97 -1.76 21.92 7.59
N ASP A 98 -2.54 21.73 8.65
CA ASP A 98 -2.49 20.60 9.57
C ASP A 98 -3.90 20.16 9.99
N ALA A 99 -4.01 18.99 10.61
CA ALA A 99 -5.23 18.48 11.25
C ALA A 99 -4.89 17.93 12.64
N ALA A 100 -5.85 18.00 13.56
CA ALA A 100 -5.66 17.46 14.92
C ALA A 100 -5.64 15.93 14.92
N ASP A 101 -6.57 15.32 14.19
CA ASP A 101 -6.57 13.90 13.83
C ASP A 101 -6.66 13.83 12.30
N LEU A 102 -5.59 13.36 11.69
CA LEU A 102 -5.42 13.41 10.24
C LEU A 102 -6.29 12.36 9.55
N ALA A 103 -6.30 11.11 10.04
CA ALA A 103 -7.14 10.05 9.48
C ALA A 103 -8.62 10.36 9.64
N GLU A 104 -9.09 10.86 10.80
CA GLU A 104 -10.50 11.24 10.98
C GLU A 104 -10.90 12.32 9.97
N PHE A 105 -10.06 13.36 9.80
CA PHE A 105 -10.32 14.40 8.81
C PHE A 105 -10.33 13.87 7.38
N LEU A 106 -9.35 13.04 6.98
CA LEU A 106 -9.24 12.52 5.63
C LEU A 106 -10.30 11.45 5.30
N THR A 107 -10.84 10.76 6.30
CA THR A 107 -11.87 9.72 6.11
C THR A 107 -13.17 10.31 5.56
N VAL A 108 -13.57 11.49 6.03
CA VAL A 108 -14.82 12.15 5.58
C VAL A 108 -14.81 12.50 4.07
N PRO A 109 -13.83 13.23 3.52
CA PRO A 109 -13.77 13.49 2.09
C PRO A 109 -13.49 12.21 1.29
N ALA A 110 -12.71 11.24 1.80
CA ALA A 110 -12.47 9.98 1.10
C ALA A 110 -13.76 9.17 0.89
N ALA A 111 -14.65 9.12 1.89
CA ALA A 111 -15.95 8.47 1.81
C ALA A 111 -16.89 9.13 0.77
N ARG A 112 -16.64 10.40 0.41
CA ARG A 112 -17.50 11.19 -0.49
C ARG A 112 -16.83 11.56 -1.81
N ILE A 113 -15.61 11.09 -2.06
CA ILE A 113 -14.77 11.62 -3.15
C ILE A 113 -15.37 11.43 -4.56
N ALA A 114 -16.23 10.43 -4.75
CA ALA A 114 -16.99 10.26 -5.99
C ALA A 114 -18.03 11.38 -6.22
N ASP A 115 -18.55 11.97 -5.14
CA ASP A 115 -19.58 13.03 -5.15
C ASP A 115 -18.98 14.45 -5.00
N LEU A 116 -17.71 14.55 -4.60
CA LEU A 116 -17.07 15.84 -4.30
C LEU A 116 -16.90 16.72 -5.54
N VAL A 117 -16.61 16.10 -6.69
CA VAL A 117 -16.41 16.81 -7.96
C VAL A 117 -17.62 16.56 -8.87
N PRO A 118 -18.33 17.61 -9.34
CA PRO A 118 -19.44 17.46 -10.27
C PRO A 118 -19.08 16.63 -11.51
N GLN A 119 -20.00 15.78 -11.98
CA GLN A 119 -19.77 14.86 -13.11
C GLN A 119 -19.24 15.56 -14.37
N SER A 120 -19.72 16.78 -14.65
CA SER A 120 -19.25 17.59 -15.79
C SER A 120 -17.77 17.95 -15.70
N LEU A 121 -17.24 18.14 -14.49
CA LEU A 121 -15.82 18.42 -14.25
C LEU A 121 -14.98 17.14 -14.20
N GLN A 122 -15.58 15.99 -13.88
CA GLN A 122 -14.89 14.69 -13.95
C GLN A 122 -14.47 14.35 -15.39
N ASN A 123 -15.25 14.76 -16.40
CA ASN A 123 -14.90 14.55 -17.81
C ASN A 123 -13.67 15.38 -18.25
N LEU A 124 -13.37 16.47 -17.55
CA LEU A 124 -12.18 17.31 -17.80
C LEU A 124 -10.95 16.83 -17.02
N ARG A 125 -11.11 15.84 -16.14
CA ARG A 125 -10.05 15.33 -15.26
C ARG A 125 -8.81 14.91 -16.06
N ALA A 126 -8.99 14.23 -17.19
CA ALA A 126 -7.89 13.76 -18.03
C ALA A 126 -6.98 14.89 -18.60
N LEU A 127 -7.44 16.14 -18.62
CA LEU A 127 -6.68 17.30 -19.08
C LEU A 127 -5.85 17.94 -17.96
N VAL A 128 -6.17 17.65 -16.69
CA VAL A 128 -5.60 18.33 -15.51
C VAL A 128 -4.83 17.35 -14.61
N THR A 129 -5.05 16.04 -14.76
CA THR A 129 -4.32 15.03 -13.99
C THR A 129 -2.92 14.82 -14.52
N HIS A 130 -1.95 14.80 -13.59
CA HIS A 130 -0.60 14.32 -13.84
C HIS A 130 -0.63 12.88 -14.34
N ARG A 131 0.18 12.56 -15.36
CA ARG A 131 0.32 11.21 -15.90
C ARG A 131 1.51 10.52 -15.25
N THR A 132 1.40 9.21 -15.05
CA THR A 132 2.50 8.40 -14.52
C THR A 132 3.73 8.51 -15.44
N PRO A 133 4.90 8.93 -14.91
CA PRO A 133 6.14 9.00 -15.67
C PRO A 133 6.55 7.65 -16.24
N ARG A 134 7.13 7.63 -17.46
CA ARG A 134 7.53 6.38 -18.13
C ARG A 134 8.55 5.55 -17.34
N HIS A 135 9.47 6.21 -16.62
CA HIS A 135 10.47 5.55 -15.80
C HIS A 135 9.88 4.91 -14.54
N GLN A 136 8.67 5.31 -14.14
CA GLN A 136 7.95 4.69 -13.03
C GLN A 136 7.07 3.52 -13.48
N ARG A 137 6.96 3.21 -14.78
CA ARG A 137 6.21 2.01 -15.23
C ARG A 137 6.95 0.75 -14.79
N SER A 138 6.26 -0.27 -14.29
CA SER A 138 6.81 -1.54 -13.77
C SER A 138 7.35 -2.52 -14.82
N THR A 139 8.07 -2.00 -15.82
CA THR A 139 8.80 -2.82 -16.80
C THR A 139 9.96 -3.56 -16.12
N ALA A 140 10.52 -4.60 -16.75
CA ALA A 140 11.69 -5.32 -16.23
C ALA A 140 12.88 -4.40 -15.94
N ALA A 141 13.07 -3.38 -16.78
CA ALA A 141 14.14 -2.40 -16.61
C ALA A 141 13.94 -1.46 -15.40
N ASN A 142 12.70 -1.23 -14.97
CA ASN A 142 12.37 -0.20 -13.98
C ASN A 142 11.96 -0.80 -12.62
N SER A 143 11.40 -2.01 -12.58
CA SER A 143 10.80 -2.60 -11.37
C SER A 143 11.76 -2.62 -10.18
N ARG A 144 13.04 -2.96 -10.42
CA ARG A 144 14.06 -2.96 -9.37
C ARG A 144 14.27 -1.56 -8.77
N ALA A 145 14.39 -0.52 -9.61
CA ALA A 145 14.57 0.85 -9.14
C ALA A 145 13.33 1.38 -8.39
N ASN A 146 12.13 1.04 -8.85
CA ASN A 146 10.88 1.41 -8.17
C ASN A 146 10.79 0.78 -6.77
N ILE A 147 11.19 -0.49 -6.63
CA ILE A 147 11.17 -1.22 -5.34
C ILE A 147 12.26 -0.69 -4.43
N ALA A 148 13.49 -0.54 -4.95
CA ALA A 148 14.62 0.03 -4.23
C ALA A 148 14.30 1.40 -3.60
N HIS A 149 13.60 2.28 -4.34
CA HIS A 149 13.26 3.62 -3.84
C HIS A 149 12.50 3.61 -2.50
N HIS A 150 11.65 2.61 -2.25
CA HIS A 150 10.88 2.51 -1.01
C HIS A 150 11.56 1.59 0.02
N TYR A 151 12.06 0.44 -0.42
CA TYR A 151 12.54 -0.61 0.48
C TYR A 151 14.00 -0.44 0.90
N ASP A 152 14.79 0.36 0.18
CA ASP A 152 16.19 0.66 0.50
C ASP A 152 16.30 1.92 1.41
N LEU A 153 15.16 2.46 1.90
CA LEU A 153 15.13 3.59 2.86
C LEU A 153 15.89 3.27 4.16
N SER A 154 15.93 1.98 4.56
CA SER A 154 16.77 1.33 5.60
C SER A 154 15.93 0.34 6.42
N ASN A 155 16.44 -0.87 6.66
CA ASN A 155 15.86 -1.83 7.62
C ASN A 155 15.71 -1.21 9.03
N GLU A 156 16.58 -0.27 9.41
CA GLU A 156 16.54 0.43 10.69
C GLU A 156 15.28 1.30 10.82
N LEU A 157 14.83 1.92 9.73
CA LEU A 157 13.60 2.72 9.73
C LEU A 157 12.37 1.83 9.92
N PHE A 158 12.29 0.71 9.20
CA PHE A 158 11.14 -0.20 9.32
C PHE A 158 11.07 -0.86 10.70
N ALA A 159 12.22 -1.24 11.26
CA ALA A 159 12.30 -1.80 12.61
C ALA A 159 11.85 -0.84 13.72
N ILE A 160 11.82 0.48 13.47
CA ILE A 160 11.33 1.46 14.45
C ILE A 160 9.82 1.31 14.73
N PHE A 161 9.02 0.94 13.72
CA PHE A 161 7.56 0.98 13.83
C PHE A 161 6.83 -0.33 13.50
N LEU A 162 7.50 -1.28 12.83
CA LEU A 162 6.97 -2.62 12.61
C LEU A 162 7.23 -3.53 13.81
N ASP A 163 6.37 -4.52 14.03
CA ASP A 163 6.60 -5.59 15.01
C ASP A 163 7.85 -6.44 14.67
N GLU A 164 8.22 -7.34 15.59
CA GLU A 164 9.41 -8.18 15.47
C GLU A 164 9.40 -9.08 14.22
N THR A 165 8.24 -9.32 13.61
CA THR A 165 8.16 -10.06 12.36
C THR A 165 8.62 -9.23 11.15
N LEU A 166 8.74 -7.91 11.29
CA LEU A 166 8.97 -6.93 10.22
C LEU A 166 7.95 -7.06 9.09
N SER A 167 6.69 -7.39 9.41
CA SER A 167 5.64 -7.54 8.40
C SER A 167 5.10 -6.18 7.95
N TYR A 168 5.56 -5.67 6.80
CA TYR A 168 5.00 -4.45 6.19
C TYR A 168 3.82 -4.76 5.25
N SER A 169 2.76 -5.31 5.84
CA SER A 169 1.49 -5.62 5.17
C SER A 169 0.37 -5.65 6.21
N SER A 170 -0.89 -5.68 5.77
CA SER A 170 -2.04 -5.73 6.68
C SER A 170 -1.97 -6.92 7.64
N ALA A 171 -2.22 -6.68 8.93
CA ALA A 171 -2.43 -7.73 9.93
C ALA A 171 -3.88 -8.25 9.91
N LEU A 172 -4.12 -9.45 10.44
CA LEU A 172 -5.46 -10.02 10.63
C LEU A 172 -5.71 -10.20 12.13
N PHE A 173 -6.27 -9.17 12.76
CA PHE A 173 -6.74 -9.20 14.15
C PHE A 173 -7.81 -10.27 14.43
N PRO A 174 -8.01 -10.68 15.71
CA PRO A 174 -9.09 -11.57 16.10
C PRO A 174 -10.43 -11.06 15.57
N THR A 175 -11.16 -11.93 14.87
CA THR A 175 -12.38 -11.54 14.15
C THR A 175 -13.28 -12.75 13.92
N SER A 176 -14.55 -12.46 13.62
CA SER A 176 -15.50 -13.42 13.09
C SER A 176 -15.71 -13.16 11.59
N PHE A 177 -16.15 -14.19 10.87
CA PHE A 177 -16.44 -14.08 9.45
C PHE A 177 -17.94 -14.17 9.19
N ARG A 178 -18.41 -13.36 8.26
CA ARG A 178 -19.77 -13.46 7.70
C ARG A 178 -19.72 -13.64 6.19
N ALA A 179 -20.76 -14.23 5.61
CA ALA A 179 -20.88 -14.33 4.16
C ALA A 179 -21.00 -12.94 3.52
N GLY A 180 -20.26 -12.74 2.44
CA GLY A 180 -20.30 -11.58 1.59
C GLY A 180 -21.36 -11.68 0.49
N PRO A 181 -21.47 -10.64 -0.36
CA PRO A 181 -22.51 -10.55 -1.39
C PRO A 181 -22.43 -11.66 -2.45
N ASP A 182 -21.24 -12.20 -2.72
CA ASP A 182 -21.04 -13.19 -3.78
C ASP A 182 -21.21 -14.65 -3.32
N GLY A 183 -21.79 -14.86 -2.13
CA GLY A 183 -22.12 -16.17 -1.60
C GLY A 183 -21.11 -16.72 -0.57
N PRO A 184 -21.17 -18.02 -0.25
CA PRO A 184 -20.51 -18.60 0.93
C PRO A 184 -18.98 -18.62 0.85
N HIS A 185 -18.40 -18.47 -0.33
CA HIS A 185 -16.96 -18.41 -0.55
C HIS A 185 -16.39 -16.98 -0.56
N HIS A 186 -17.26 -15.97 -0.41
CA HIS A 186 -16.90 -14.60 -0.13
C HIS A 186 -17.09 -14.37 1.36
N LEU A 187 -16.02 -14.10 2.10
CA LEU A 187 -16.03 -13.83 3.52
C LEU A 187 -15.72 -12.35 3.78
N LEU A 188 -16.42 -11.77 4.74
CA LEU A 188 -16.15 -10.44 5.28
C LEU A 188 -15.70 -10.61 6.73
N ALA A 189 -14.50 -10.14 7.06
CA ALA A 189 -14.05 -10.04 8.44
C ALA A 189 -14.84 -8.94 9.16
N THR A 190 -15.29 -9.21 10.39
CA THR A 190 -15.82 -8.16 11.25
C THR A 190 -14.70 -7.16 11.59
N PRO A 191 -14.97 -5.85 11.65
CA PRO A 191 -13.97 -4.88 12.10
C PRO A 191 -13.34 -5.30 13.43
N PRO A 192 -12.02 -5.15 13.59
CA PRO A 192 -11.41 -5.40 14.89
C PRO A 192 -11.99 -4.42 15.90
N ASP A 193 -12.18 -4.89 17.14
CA ASP A 193 -12.42 -3.98 18.24
C ASP A 193 -11.23 -3.01 18.31
N PRO A 194 -11.47 -1.68 18.31
CA PRO A 194 -10.42 -0.75 18.63
C PRO A 194 -9.87 -1.18 19.98
N ALA A 195 -8.57 -1.50 20.05
CA ALA A 195 -7.93 -1.67 21.33
C ALA A 195 -7.90 -0.28 22.00
N ASP A 196 -9.00 0.10 22.63
CA ASP A 196 -9.06 1.21 23.55
C ASP A 196 -8.11 0.84 24.69
N THR A 197 -6.95 1.50 24.76
CA THR A 197 -6.19 1.77 26.00
C THR A 197 -4.79 2.31 25.69
N GLY A 198 -4.67 3.63 25.56
CA GLY A 198 -3.45 4.37 25.89
C GLY A 198 -2.15 3.82 25.30
N ALA A 199 -1.04 4.05 26.00
CA ALA A 199 0.30 3.63 25.62
C ALA A 199 0.48 2.11 25.74
N ALA A 200 -0.29 1.32 24.98
CA ALA A 200 0.03 -0.08 24.76
C ALA A 200 1.50 -0.15 24.29
N PRO A 201 2.33 -1.03 24.88
CA PRO A 201 3.75 -1.08 24.57
C PRO A 201 3.93 -1.28 23.06
N LEU A 202 4.94 -0.57 22.53
CA LEU A 202 5.44 -0.74 21.18
C LEU A 202 5.66 -2.25 20.96
N HIS A 203 5.14 -2.80 19.86
CA HIS A 203 5.22 -4.24 19.55
C HIS A 203 4.55 -5.13 20.61
N SER A 204 3.24 -4.97 20.80
CA SER A 204 2.49 -5.89 21.64
C SER A 204 2.44 -7.29 21.02
N ALA A 205 2.50 -8.33 21.85
CA ALA A 205 2.39 -9.72 21.40
C ALA A 205 1.10 -9.98 20.58
N ASP A 206 0.02 -9.23 20.86
CA ASP A 206 -1.22 -9.27 20.07
C ASP A 206 -1.01 -8.83 18.62
N PHE A 207 -0.18 -7.81 18.37
CA PHE A 207 0.05 -7.31 17.01
C PHE A 207 0.89 -8.29 16.17
N ALA A 208 1.96 -8.83 16.75
CA ALA A 208 2.74 -9.89 16.11
C ALA A 208 1.89 -11.13 15.84
N GLU A 209 1.02 -11.51 16.78
CA GLU A 209 0.06 -12.60 16.60
C GLU A 209 -0.97 -12.28 15.49
N ALA A 210 -1.40 -11.03 15.33
CA ALA A 210 -2.25 -10.61 14.22
C ALA A 210 -1.53 -10.69 12.86
N GLN A 211 -0.24 -10.39 12.80
CA GLN A 211 0.58 -10.60 11.60
C GLN A 211 0.75 -12.09 11.29
N ALA A 212 1.05 -12.89 12.31
CA ALA A 212 1.15 -14.34 12.21
C ALA A 212 -0.16 -14.97 11.70
N ARG A 213 -1.31 -14.59 12.27
CA ARG A 213 -2.64 -15.09 11.87
C ARG A 213 -2.94 -14.82 10.40
N LYS A 214 -2.56 -13.65 9.89
CA LYS A 214 -2.72 -13.31 8.46
C LYS A 214 -1.91 -14.24 7.57
N ILE A 215 -0.65 -14.50 7.92
CA ILE A 215 0.23 -15.37 7.14
C ILE A 215 -0.23 -16.82 7.24
N ASP A 216 -0.55 -17.30 8.44
CA ASP A 216 -1.01 -18.67 8.64
C ASP A 216 -2.26 -18.98 7.84
N ARG A 217 -3.19 -18.03 7.79
CA ARG A 217 -4.38 -18.17 6.96
C ARG A 217 -4.03 -18.33 5.47
N LEU A 218 -3.10 -17.55 4.93
CA LEU A 218 -2.67 -17.68 3.54
C LEU A 218 -2.04 -19.06 3.28
N LEU A 219 -1.21 -19.54 4.21
CA LEU A 219 -0.60 -20.86 4.12
C LEU A 219 -1.65 -21.99 4.21
N ASP A 220 -2.66 -21.86 5.07
CA ASP A 220 -3.76 -22.81 5.20
C ASP A 220 -4.59 -22.87 3.92
N GLU A 221 -4.96 -21.72 3.37
CA GLU A 221 -5.76 -21.62 2.14
C GLU A 221 -4.99 -22.16 0.91
N ALA A 222 -3.68 -21.90 0.86
CA ALA A 222 -2.77 -22.47 -0.13
C ALA A 222 -2.46 -23.96 0.09
N GLY A 223 -2.93 -24.57 1.19
CA GLY A 223 -2.72 -25.98 1.49
C GLY A 223 -1.27 -26.33 1.80
N VAL A 224 -0.54 -25.41 2.42
CA VAL A 224 0.87 -25.59 2.78
C VAL A 224 1.00 -26.47 4.02
N THR A 225 1.61 -27.63 3.82
CA THR A 225 1.88 -28.65 4.85
C THR A 225 3.34 -29.13 4.73
N GLU A 226 3.69 -30.15 5.50
CA GLU A 226 4.99 -30.81 5.38
C GLU A 226 5.20 -31.33 3.95
N GLY A 227 6.38 -31.05 3.38
CA GLY A 227 6.78 -31.49 2.04
C GLY A 227 6.25 -30.64 0.87
N THR A 228 5.33 -29.69 1.10
CA THR A 228 4.82 -28.80 0.04
C THR A 228 5.96 -27.98 -0.58
N ARG A 229 6.05 -27.92 -1.91
CA ARG A 229 6.94 -26.99 -2.63
C ARG A 229 6.23 -25.65 -2.80
N VAL A 230 6.67 -24.64 -2.07
CA VAL A 230 6.06 -23.31 -2.01
C VAL A 230 6.92 -22.33 -2.80
N LEU A 231 6.29 -21.59 -3.72
CA LEU A 231 6.84 -20.36 -4.25
C LEU A 231 6.25 -19.17 -3.50
N GLU A 232 7.10 -18.35 -2.91
CA GLU A 232 6.75 -17.04 -2.37
C GLU A 232 7.22 -15.95 -3.34
N ILE A 233 6.28 -15.12 -3.80
CA ILE A 233 6.61 -13.95 -4.64
C ILE A 233 6.55 -12.70 -3.77
N GLY A 234 7.72 -12.14 -3.45
CA GLY A 234 7.88 -11.01 -2.54
C GLY A 234 8.23 -11.46 -1.12
N THR A 235 9.51 -11.74 -0.88
CA THR A 235 10.06 -12.23 0.41
C THR A 235 9.74 -11.34 1.62
N GLY A 236 9.62 -10.02 1.42
CA GLY A 236 9.67 -9.07 2.53
C GLY A 236 10.94 -9.30 3.35
N TRP A 237 10.81 -9.40 4.67
CA TRP A 237 11.92 -9.78 5.56
C TRP A 237 11.86 -11.23 6.04
N GLY A 238 11.15 -12.10 5.31
CA GLY A 238 11.22 -13.56 5.46
C GLY A 238 10.23 -14.20 6.43
N GLU A 239 9.32 -13.47 7.06
CA GLU A 239 8.38 -14.06 8.03
C GLU A 239 7.52 -15.16 7.39
N LEU A 240 6.99 -14.96 6.18
CA LEU A 240 6.17 -15.98 5.52
C LEU A 240 6.99 -17.23 5.19
N ALA A 241 8.18 -17.08 4.61
CA ALA A 241 9.11 -18.20 4.38
C ALA A 241 9.41 -18.98 5.67
N LEU A 242 9.70 -18.27 6.76
CA LEU A 242 9.95 -18.88 8.08
C LEU A 242 8.75 -19.70 8.55
N ARG A 243 7.54 -19.16 8.45
CA ARG A 243 6.32 -19.86 8.89
C ARG A 243 6.00 -21.07 8.02
N ALA A 244 6.16 -20.96 6.70
CA ALA A 244 5.99 -22.09 5.80
C ALA A 244 7.02 -23.20 6.09
N ALA A 245 8.30 -22.84 6.28
CA ALA A 245 9.36 -23.80 6.59
C ALA A 245 9.17 -24.49 7.95
N ARG A 246 8.64 -23.77 8.96
CA ARG A 246 8.27 -24.35 10.26
C ARG A 246 7.15 -25.41 10.16
N ARG A 247 6.35 -25.38 9.08
CA ARG A 247 5.37 -26.44 8.76
C ARG A 247 6.01 -27.62 8.01
N GLY A 248 7.32 -27.59 7.75
CA GLY A 248 8.04 -28.60 6.98
C GLY A 248 7.97 -28.41 5.45
N ALA A 249 7.51 -27.25 4.97
CA ALA A 249 7.47 -26.95 3.53
C ALA A 249 8.86 -26.59 3.00
N ARG A 250 9.09 -26.82 1.70
CA ARG A 250 10.27 -26.34 0.97
C ARG A 250 9.91 -25.04 0.27
N VAL A 251 10.54 -23.94 0.65
CA VAL A 251 10.21 -22.60 0.17
C VAL A 251 11.27 -22.11 -0.81
N HIS A 252 10.83 -21.67 -1.97
CA HIS A 252 11.59 -20.78 -2.83
C HIS A 252 10.95 -19.39 -2.75
N SER A 253 11.68 -18.44 -2.20
CA SER A 253 11.24 -17.06 -2.01
C SER A 253 12.02 -16.13 -2.92
N ILE A 254 11.33 -15.23 -3.62
CA ILE A 254 11.99 -14.28 -4.52
C ILE A 254 11.72 -12.82 -4.11
N THR A 255 12.74 -11.98 -4.24
CA THR A 255 12.66 -10.53 -4.01
C THR A 255 13.49 -9.75 -5.03
N LEU A 256 13.23 -8.44 -5.13
CA LEU A 256 14.04 -7.50 -5.91
C LEU A 256 14.88 -6.55 -5.03
N SER A 257 14.75 -6.63 -3.69
CA SER A 257 15.56 -5.85 -2.75
C SER A 257 16.68 -6.69 -2.16
N SER A 258 17.90 -6.17 -2.24
CA SER A 258 19.10 -6.78 -1.63
C SER A 258 19.05 -6.74 -0.11
N GLU A 259 18.59 -5.64 0.49
CA GLU A 259 18.47 -5.51 1.95
C GLU A 259 17.46 -6.49 2.55
N GLN A 260 16.36 -6.73 1.83
CA GLN A 260 15.37 -7.73 2.21
C GLN A 260 15.96 -9.14 2.14
N LEU A 261 16.65 -9.47 1.04
CA LEU A 261 17.31 -10.77 0.88
C LEU A 261 18.29 -11.03 2.02
N GLU A 262 19.21 -10.10 2.29
CA GLU A 262 20.24 -10.27 3.31
C GLU A 262 19.64 -10.49 4.71
N LEU A 263 18.67 -9.66 5.11
CA LEU A 263 18.04 -9.82 6.44
C LEU A 263 17.17 -11.09 6.53
N ALA A 264 16.47 -11.44 5.46
CA ALA A 264 15.65 -12.65 5.43
C ALA A 264 16.52 -13.92 5.54
N GLU A 265 17.66 -13.98 4.85
CA GLU A 265 18.63 -15.09 4.95
C GLU A 265 19.17 -15.22 6.37
N GLN A 266 19.53 -14.10 7.02
CA GLN A 266 19.99 -14.10 8.41
C GLN A 266 18.92 -14.64 9.35
N ARG A 267 17.66 -14.23 9.18
CA ARG A 267 16.53 -14.71 10.00
C ARG A 267 16.23 -16.19 9.78
N VAL A 268 16.30 -16.66 8.54
CA VAL A 268 16.14 -18.07 8.17
C VAL A 268 17.24 -18.94 8.79
N ALA A 269 18.49 -18.50 8.72
CA ALA A 269 19.61 -19.18 9.34
C ALA A 269 19.48 -19.23 10.87
N ALA A 270 19.14 -18.10 11.50
CA ALA A 270 18.92 -18.02 12.95
C ALA A 270 17.77 -18.90 13.44
N ALA A 271 16.74 -19.11 12.61
CA ALA A 271 15.62 -19.99 12.92
C ALA A 271 15.92 -21.49 12.69
N GLY A 272 17.10 -21.85 12.15
CA GLY A 272 17.50 -23.23 11.93
C GLY A 272 16.75 -23.95 10.80
N VAL A 273 16.18 -23.19 9.84
CA VAL A 273 15.39 -23.74 8.72
C VAL A 273 16.01 -23.48 7.35
N ALA A 274 17.31 -23.16 7.31
CA ALA A 274 18.03 -22.85 6.07
C ALA A 274 17.96 -23.96 5.01
N ASP A 275 17.92 -25.24 5.41
CA ASP A 275 17.81 -26.37 4.47
C ASP A 275 16.45 -26.46 3.77
N LEU A 276 15.44 -25.73 4.27
CA LEU A 276 14.08 -25.70 3.74
C LEU A 276 13.78 -24.43 2.95
N VAL A 277 14.62 -23.40 3.02
CA VAL A 277 14.33 -22.09 2.42
C VAL A 277 15.47 -21.64 1.52
N ARG A 278 15.15 -21.42 0.25
CA ARG A 278 15.99 -20.70 -0.71
C ARG A 278 15.40 -19.32 -0.92
N ILE A 279 16.22 -18.27 -0.78
CA ILE A 279 15.85 -16.89 -1.09
C ILE A 279 16.69 -16.43 -2.28
N GLU A 280 16.08 -15.78 -3.26
CA GLU A 280 16.78 -15.36 -4.47
C GLU A 280 16.42 -13.93 -4.89
N LEU A 281 17.44 -13.17 -5.30
CA LEU A 281 17.25 -11.87 -5.93
C LEU A 281 16.82 -12.08 -7.39
N MET A 282 15.51 -12.18 -7.61
CA MET A 282 14.93 -12.57 -8.89
C MET A 282 13.68 -11.74 -9.21
N ASP A 283 13.59 -11.28 -10.45
CA ASP A 283 12.34 -10.75 -10.99
C ASP A 283 11.38 -11.91 -11.28
N TYR A 284 10.14 -11.84 -10.81
CA TYR A 284 9.16 -12.91 -11.00
C TYR A 284 9.00 -13.33 -12.47
N ARG A 285 9.23 -12.43 -13.43
CA ARG A 285 9.13 -12.74 -14.87
C ARG A 285 10.12 -13.81 -15.32
N ALA A 286 11.25 -13.97 -14.64
CA ALA A 286 12.21 -15.04 -14.90
C ALA A 286 11.63 -16.44 -14.60
N LEU A 287 10.58 -16.52 -13.77
CA LEU A 287 9.89 -17.78 -13.50
C LEU A 287 9.10 -18.31 -14.71
N ALA A 288 9.02 -17.57 -15.84
CA ALA A 288 8.45 -18.05 -17.09
C ALA A 288 9.35 -19.06 -17.82
N GLU A 289 10.60 -19.24 -17.39
CA GLU A 289 11.52 -20.19 -17.98
C GLU A 289 11.05 -21.66 -17.82
N PRO A 290 11.43 -22.57 -18.75
CA PRO A 290 10.94 -23.95 -18.75
C PRO A 290 11.24 -24.75 -17.49
N GLU A 291 12.35 -24.46 -16.81
CA GLU A 291 12.76 -25.12 -15.57
C GLU A 291 11.78 -24.94 -14.40
N PHE A 292 10.98 -23.87 -14.42
CA PHE A 292 9.99 -23.59 -13.39
C PHE A 292 8.60 -24.16 -13.71
N ALA A 293 8.39 -24.76 -14.89
CA ALA A 293 7.10 -25.28 -15.29
C ALA A 293 6.58 -26.34 -14.30
N SER A 294 5.43 -26.10 -13.67
CA SER A 294 4.84 -26.98 -12.65
C SER A 294 5.77 -27.36 -11.49
N ALA A 295 6.74 -26.48 -11.17
CA ALA A 295 7.74 -26.71 -10.14
C ALA A 295 7.20 -26.60 -8.70
N TYR A 296 6.04 -25.97 -8.49
CA TYR A 296 5.49 -25.71 -7.16
C TYR A 296 4.08 -26.27 -6.97
N ASP A 297 3.77 -26.68 -5.75
CA ASP A 297 2.46 -27.16 -5.34
C ASP A 297 1.57 -26.02 -4.82
N ALA A 298 2.21 -24.97 -4.28
CA ALA A 298 1.56 -23.77 -3.78
C ALA A 298 2.32 -22.50 -4.18
N VAL A 299 1.58 -21.43 -4.50
CA VAL A 299 2.12 -20.07 -4.68
C VAL A 299 1.48 -19.15 -3.66
N VAL A 300 2.28 -18.39 -2.92
CA VAL A 300 1.81 -17.37 -1.99
C VAL A 300 2.44 -16.02 -2.33
N SER A 301 1.65 -14.95 -2.32
CA SER A 301 2.13 -13.60 -2.65
C SER A 301 1.35 -12.57 -1.84
N VAL A 302 2.07 -11.71 -1.11
CA VAL A 302 1.48 -10.75 -0.16
C VAL A 302 1.82 -9.34 -0.59
N GLU A 303 0.79 -8.59 -0.99
CA GLU A 303 0.86 -7.15 -1.32
C GLU A 303 1.96 -6.82 -2.36
N MET A 304 2.16 -7.74 -3.30
CA MET A 304 3.13 -7.62 -4.39
C MET A 304 2.48 -7.17 -5.70
N ILE A 305 1.24 -7.57 -5.97
CA ILE A 305 0.53 -7.29 -7.24
C ILE A 305 0.38 -5.79 -7.52
N GLU A 306 0.40 -4.97 -6.47
CA GLU A 306 0.39 -3.52 -6.48
C GLU A 306 1.63 -2.96 -7.18
N ALA A 307 2.79 -3.61 -7.00
CA ALA A 307 4.06 -3.20 -7.63
C ALA A 307 4.20 -3.70 -9.08
N VAL A 308 3.40 -4.69 -9.50
CA VAL A 308 3.44 -5.26 -10.86
C VAL A 308 3.02 -4.24 -11.92
N GLY A 309 2.07 -3.37 -11.59
CA GLY A 309 1.51 -2.39 -12.52
C GLY A 309 0.48 -2.99 -13.49
N HIS A 310 -0.56 -2.22 -13.80
CA HIS A 310 -1.75 -2.71 -14.50
C HIS A 310 -1.51 -3.32 -15.89
N GLU A 311 -0.41 -2.94 -16.55
CA GLU A 311 -0.05 -3.45 -17.87
C GLU A 311 0.53 -4.87 -17.83
N PHE A 312 0.95 -5.34 -16.66
CA PHE A 312 1.67 -6.60 -16.48
C PHE A 312 0.94 -7.61 -15.59
N TRP A 313 -0.25 -7.30 -15.09
CA TRP A 313 -1.05 -8.26 -14.31
C TRP A 313 -1.36 -9.55 -15.10
N GLY A 314 -1.57 -9.45 -16.42
CA GLY A 314 -1.71 -10.62 -17.29
C GLY A 314 -0.48 -11.53 -17.23
N THR A 315 0.70 -10.96 -17.48
CA THR A 315 1.99 -11.68 -17.36
C THR A 315 2.18 -12.26 -15.96
N TYR A 316 1.84 -11.52 -14.90
CA TYR A 316 1.95 -12.00 -13.53
C TYR A 316 1.13 -13.27 -13.27
N PHE A 317 -0.15 -13.28 -13.64
CA PHE A 317 -0.99 -14.47 -13.45
C PHE A 317 -0.61 -15.62 -14.40
N GLN A 318 -0.15 -15.33 -15.62
CA GLN A 318 0.37 -16.34 -16.54
C GLN A 318 1.64 -17.02 -16.00
N THR A 319 2.55 -16.24 -15.39
CA THR A 319 3.73 -16.78 -14.72
C THR A 319 3.34 -17.67 -13.54
N ILE A 320 2.41 -17.23 -12.69
CA ILE A 320 1.89 -18.07 -11.59
C ILE A 320 1.30 -19.37 -12.14
N ASP A 321 0.45 -19.27 -13.18
CA ASP A 321 -0.15 -20.44 -13.81
C ASP A 321 0.92 -21.41 -14.34
N HIS A 322 1.93 -20.94 -15.07
CA HIS A 322 3.03 -21.74 -15.60
C HIS A 322 3.77 -22.52 -14.50
N THR A 323 4.09 -21.84 -13.40
CA THR A 323 4.93 -22.40 -12.32
C THR A 323 4.21 -23.43 -11.45
N LEU A 324 2.88 -23.36 -11.40
CA LEU A 324 2.05 -24.14 -10.50
C LEU A 324 1.69 -25.52 -11.07
N ALA A 325 1.82 -26.56 -10.27
CA ALA A 325 1.45 -27.92 -10.67
C ALA A 325 -0.08 -28.05 -10.86
N PRO A 326 -0.57 -29.00 -11.69
CA PRO A 326 -2.00 -29.27 -11.81
C PRO A 326 -2.64 -29.57 -10.44
N GLY A 327 -3.76 -28.90 -10.13
CA GLY A 327 -4.42 -28.99 -8.82
C GLY A 327 -3.74 -28.20 -7.70
N GLY A 328 -2.60 -27.55 -7.98
CA GLY A 328 -1.91 -26.67 -7.05
C GLY A 328 -2.76 -25.44 -6.71
N ARG A 329 -2.39 -24.78 -5.61
CA ARG A 329 -3.17 -23.69 -5.01
C ARG A 329 -2.40 -22.38 -4.99
N VAL A 330 -3.14 -21.28 -5.05
CA VAL A 330 -2.59 -19.93 -4.93
C VAL A 330 -3.32 -19.19 -3.81
N ALA A 331 -2.58 -18.47 -2.97
CA ALA A 331 -3.14 -17.50 -2.04
C ALA A 331 -2.46 -16.14 -2.24
N ILE A 332 -3.23 -15.13 -2.66
CA ILE A 332 -2.74 -13.77 -2.90
C ILE A 332 -3.41 -12.82 -1.93
N GLN A 333 -2.63 -12.06 -1.16
CA GLN A 333 -3.13 -10.88 -0.47
C GLN A 333 -2.88 -9.64 -1.33
N ALA A 334 -3.90 -8.83 -1.55
CA ALA A 334 -3.80 -7.63 -2.37
C ALA A 334 -4.66 -6.50 -1.80
N ILE A 335 -4.13 -5.29 -1.81
CA ILE A 335 -4.88 -4.06 -1.69
C ILE A 335 -5.66 -3.87 -2.99
N THR A 336 -6.96 -3.69 -2.89
CA THR A 336 -7.85 -3.53 -4.03
C THR A 336 -8.65 -2.24 -3.96
N MET A 337 -9.18 -1.83 -5.11
CA MET A 337 -10.12 -0.72 -5.21
C MET A 337 -11.32 -1.08 -6.10
N PRO A 338 -12.45 -0.36 -5.99
CA PRO A 338 -13.58 -0.53 -6.91
C PRO A 338 -13.17 -0.43 -8.39
N HIS A 339 -13.80 -1.24 -9.26
CA HIS A 339 -13.36 -1.41 -10.64
C HIS A 339 -13.51 -0.14 -11.50
N ASP A 340 -14.62 0.57 -11.37
CA ASP A 340 -14.87 1.85 -12.03
C ASP A 340 -13.80 2.90 -11.67
N ARG A 341 -13.41 2.93 -10.40
CA ARG A 341 -12.36 3.80 -9.87
C ARG A 341 -11.00 3.42 -10.41
N MET A 342 -10.67 2.13 -10.43
CA MET A 342 -9.44 1.59 -11.01
C MET A 342 -9.30 2.01 -12.48
N LEU A 343 -10.35 1.84 -13.29
CA LEU A 343 -10.34 2.28 -14.68
C LEU A 343 -10.16 3.80 -14.82
N ALA A 344 -10.81 4.59 -13.95
CA ALA A 344 -10.70 6.04 -13.97
C ALA A 344 -9.28 6.53 -13.62
N THR A 345 -8.56 5.86 -12.71
CA THR A 345 -7.26 6.30 -12.15
C THR A 345 -6.02 5.63 -12.76
N ARG A 346 -6.15 4.58 -13.57
CA ARG A 346 -4.99 3.82 -14.10
C ARG A 346 -3.92 4.63 -14.85
N GLY A 347 -4.27 5.79 -15.40
CA GLY A 347 -3.35 6.68 -16.12
C GLY A 347 -2.85 7.88 -15.30
N THR A 348 -3.26 8.00 -14.04
CA THR A 348 -3.00 9.19 -13.21
C THR A 348 -1.88 8.94 -12.21
N GLN A 349 -0.92 9.86 -12.13
CA GLN A 349 0.06 9.89 -11.05
C GLN A 349 -0.61 10.50 -9.81
N THR A 350 -0.45 9.82 -8.68
CA THR A 350 -0.98 10.25 -7.39
C THR A 350 0.14 10.69 -6.44
N TRP A 351 -0.23 11.27 -5.30
CA TRP A 351 0.72 11.61 -4.25
C TRP A 351 1.48 10.36 -3.75
N ILE A 352 0.77 9.24 -3.58
CA ILE A 352 1.39 7.98 -3.16
C ILE A 352 2.42 7.50 -4.19
N ASN A 353 2.14 7.64 -5.49
CA ASN A 353 3.12 7.28 -6.53
C ASN A 353 4.33 8.20 -6.55
N LYS A 354 4.15 9.48 -6.23
CA LYS A 354 5.24 10.45 -6.23
C LYS A 354 6.19 10.22 -5.06
N TYR A 355 5.66 9.97 -3.86
CA TYR A 355 6.44 10.01 -2.61
C TYR A 355 6.71 8.65 -1.95
N VAL A 356 5.90 7.63 -2.22
CA VAL A 356 5.96 6.38 -1.43
C VAL A 356 6.14 5.15 -2.32
N PHE A 357 5.26 4.94 -3.30
CA PHE A 357 5.25 3.76 -4.17
C PHE A 357 5.29 4.13 -5.67
N PRO A 358 6.46 4.51 -6.21
CA PRO A 358 6.63 4.73 -7.64
C PRO A 358 6.19 3.51 -8.46
N GLY A 359 5.34 3.72 -9.45
CA GLY A 359 4.82 2.64 -10.31
C GLY A 359 3.71 1.78 -9.71
N GLY A 360 3.45 1.91 -8.41
CA GLY A 360 2.40 1.16 -7.73
C GLY A 360 1.01 1.47 -8.27
N PHE A 361 0.18 0.44 -8.47
CA PHE A 361 -1.20 0.62 -8.87
C PHE A 361 -2.08 -0.52 -8.38
N LEU A 362 -3.27 -0.18 -7.86
CA LEU A 362 -4.13 -1.15 -7.19
C LEU A 362 -5.10 -1.83 -8.18
N PRO A 363 -5.18 -3.17 -8.20
CA PRO A 363 -6.19 -3.89 -8.98
C PRO A 363 -7.59 -3.77 -8.36
N SER A 364 -8.60 -4.20 -9.12
CA SER A 364 -9.90 -4.60 -8.57
C SER A 364 -10.03 -6.12 -8.57
N VAL A 365 -10.91 -6.68 -7.74
CA VAL A 365 -11.24 -8.12 -7.81
C VAL A 365 -11.72 -8.49 -9.21
N GLN A 366 -12.57 -7.64 -9.80
CA GLN A 366 -13.11 -7.88 -11.13
C GLN A 366 -12.02 -8.04 -12.19
N VAL A 367 -10.99 -7.18 -12.23
CA VAL A 367 -9.93 -7.31 -13.24
C VAL A 367 -9.05 -8.54 -12.99
N ILE A 368 -8.86 -8.93 -11.73
CA ILE A 368 -8.17 -10.18 -11.39
C ILE A 368 -8.98 -11.39 -11.90
N ASP A 369 -10.29 -11.41 -11.69
CA ASP A 369 -11.18 -12.47 -12.16
C ASP A 369 -11.22 -12.53 -13.70
N GLU A 370 -11.27 -11.38 -14.37
CA GLU A 370 -11.23 -11.27 -15.83
C GLU A 370 -9.92 -11.84 -16.41
N ILE A 371 -8.78 -11.43 -15.85
CA ILE A 371 -7.46 -11.89 -16.29
C ILE A 371 -7.30 -13.39 -16.05
N THR A 372 -7.57 -13.86 -14.83
CA THR A 372 -7.37 -15.27 -14.48
C THR A 372 -8.29 -16.18 -15.27
N SER A 373 -9.54 -15.78 -15.51
CA SER A 373 -10.48 -16.54 -16.33
C SER A 373 -10.11 -16.58 -17.81
N ALA A 374 -9.63 -15.46 -18.37
CA ALA A 374 -9.38 -15.33 -19.81
C ALA A 374 -7.99 -15.83 -20.23
N GLN A 375 -6.99 -15.77 -19.35
CA GLN A 375 -5.58 -15.94 -19.73
C GLN A 375 -4.88 -17.10 -19.01
N THR A 376 -5.55 -17.75 -18.05
CA THR A 376 -4.96 -18.80 -17.22
C THR A 376 -5.94 -19.95 -16.94
N SER A 377 -5.42 -21.02 -16.33
CA SER A 377 -6.21 -22.13 -15.79
C SER A 377 -6.55 -21.97 -14.29
N LEU A 378 -6.19 -20.83 -13.70
CA LEU A 378 -6.51 -20.49 -12.31
C LEU A 378 -7.99 -20.13 -12.17
N ARG A 379 -8.67 -20.71 -11.17
CA ARG A 379 -10.05 -20.34 -10.82
C ARG A 379 -10.14 -19.98 -9.36
N ARG A 380 -10.74 -18.83 -9.08
CA ARG A 380 -10.91 -18.34 -7.72
C ARG A 380 -11.85 -19.25 -6.95
N THR A 381 -11.42 -19.68 -5.78
CA THR A 381 -12.13 -20.57 -4.87
C THR A 381 -12.59 -19.86 -3.60
N GLY A 382 -12.00 -18.72 -3.28
CA GLY A 382 -12.30 -17.96 -2.07
C GLY A 382 -11.88 -16.50 -2.18
N LEU A 383 -12.54 -15.68 -1.38
CA LEU A 383 -12.26 -14.25 -1.20
C LEU A 383 -12.51 -13.91 0.27
N LEU A 384 -11.54 -13.31 0.93
CA LEU A 384 -11.72 -12.67 2.24
C LEU A 384 -11.51 -11.16 2.08
N GLU A 385 -12.45 -10.34 2.55
CA GLU A 385 -12.29 -8.89 2.70
C GLU A 385 -12.07 -8.50 4.15
N PHE A 386 -11.07 -7.66 4.40
CA PHE A 386 -10.68 -7.27 5.76
C PHE A 386 -10.05 -5.88 5.83
N GLY A 387 -10.50 -4.94 4.99
CA GLY A 387 -10.02 -3.54 4.91
C GLY A 387 -9.91 -2.82 6.26
N SER A 388 -10.89 -3.01 7.15
CA SER A 388 -10.89 -2.43 8.51
C SER A 388 -9.68 -2.86 9.35
N HIS A 389 -9.13 -4.04 9.11
CA HIS A 389 -7.92 -4.51 9.79
C HIS A 389 -6.68 -3.77 9.30
N TYR A 390 -6.62 -3.36 8.03
CA TYR A 390 -5.51 -2.54 7.56
C TYR A 390 -5.60 -1.12 8.14
N ALA A 391 -6.80 -0.57 8.28
CA ALA A 391 -6.98 0.71 8.98
C ALA A 391 -6.44 0.65 10.43
N GLU A 392 -6.69 -0.44 11.16
CA GLU A 392 -6.14 -0.66 12.50
C GLU A 392 -4.61 -0.90 12.48
N THR A 393 -4.10 -1.66 11.51
CA THR A 393 -2.66 -1.89 11.31
C THR A 393 -1.93 -0.56 11.13
N LEU A 394 -2.42 0.29 10.22
CA LEU A 394 -1.85 1.61 9.93
C LEU A 394 -1.93 2.56 11.13
N ARG A 395 -3.02 2.50 11.91
CA ARG A 395 -3.14 3.27 13.16
C ARG A 395 -2.04 2.88 14.16
N ARG A 396 -1.79 1.57 14.34
CA ARG A 396 -0.74 1.08 15.25
C ARG A 396 0.66 1.45 14.75
N TRP A 397 0.92 1.34 13.45
CA TRP A 397 2.17 1.80 12.85
C TRP A 397 2.38 3.30 13.05
N ASP A 398 1.38 4.14 12.77
CA ASP A 398 1.51 5.60 12.92
C ASP A 398 1.74 6.00 14.38
N THR A 399 0.99 5.40 15.31
CA THR A 399 1.15 5.63 16.75
C THR A 399 2.58 5.33 17.20
N THR A 400 3.13 4.19 16.77
CA THR A 400 4.48 3.72 17.08
C THR A 400 5.53 4.62 16.44
N PHE A 401 5.38 4.93 15.15
CA PHE A 401 6.27 5.81 14.40
C PHE A 401 6.37 7.20 15.02
N ARG A 402 5.24 7.81 15.38
CA ARG A 402 5.20 9.14 16.01
C ARG A 402 5.83 9.15 17.40
N ALA A 403 5.67 8.08 18.18
CA ALA A 403 6.32 7.94 19.47
C ALA A 403 7.85 7.81 19.35
N GLN A 404 8.35 7.37 18.19
CA GLN A 404 9.77 7.14 17.91
C GLN A 404 10.42 8.27 17.09
N ARG A 405 9.83 9.46 17.11
CA ARG A 405 10.31 10.65 16.38
C ARG A 405 11.82 10.87 16.51
N ASP A 406 12.35 10.86 17.74
CA ASP A 406 13.76 11.17 17.98
C ASP A 406 14.69 10.08 17.44
N ALA A 407 14.25 8.81 17.44
CA ALA A 407 14.98 7.72 16.82
C ALA A 407 15.03 7.88 15.28
N VAL A 408 13.91 8.29 14.66
CA VAL A 408 13.85 8.57 13.22
C VAL A 408 14.78 9.74 12.84
N LEU A 409 14.80 10.82 13.63
CA LEU A 409 15.75 11.93 13.41
C LEU A 409 17.21 11.49 13.59
N ALA A 410 17.48 10.59 14.54
CA ALA A 410 18.83 10.05 14.77
C ALA A 410 19.34 9.19 13.61
N LEU A 411 18.45 8.55 12.82
CA LEU A 411 18.80 7.88 11.56
C LEU A 411 19.11 8.87 10.42
N GLY A 412 18.99 10.17 10.68
CA GLY A 412 19.28 11.25 9.74
C GLY A 412 18.07 11.73 8.96
N PHE A 413 16.85 11.24 9.20
CA PHE A 413 15.66 11.81 8.55
C PHE A 413 15.31 13.19 9.12
N ASP A 414 14.63 14.02 8.34
CA ASP A 414 14.26 15.38 8.73
C ASP A 414 12.77 15.52 9.08
N GLU A 415 12.34 16.71 9.50
CA GLU A 415 10.93 17.00 9.80
C GLU A 415 10.02 16.79 8.59
N THR A 416 10.52 17.07 7.38
CA THR A 416 9.76 16.89 6.15
C THR A 416 9.43 15.41 5.94
N PHE A 417 10.40 14.53 6.16
CA PHE A 417 10.22 13.09 6.12
C PHE A 417 9.21 12.61 7.18
N LEU A 418 9.34 13.08 8.43
CA LEU A 418 8.39 12.74 9.50
C LEU A 418 6.95 13.10 9.11
N ARG A 419 6.74 14.30 8.55
CA ARG A 419 5.44 14.74 8.05
C ARG A 419 4.97 13.88 6.87
N MET A 420 5.87 13.56 5.94
CA MET A 420 5.56 12.71 4.79
C MET A 420 5.09 11.33 5.23
N TRP A 421 5.82 10.68 6.12
CA TRP A 421 5.51 9.33 6.57
C TRP A 421 4.22 9.27 7.38
N HIS A 422 4.02 10.22 8.30
CA HIS A 422 2.76 10.36 9.03
C HIS A 422 1.57 10.60 8.08
N PHE A 423 1.73 11.51 7.10
CA PHE A 423 0.71 11.75 6.10
C PHE A 423 0.40 10.49 5.29
N TYR A 424 1.42 9.74 4.87
CA TYR A 424 1.28 8.48 4.15
C TYR A 424 0.44 7.46 4.95
N LEU A 425 0.80 7.21 6.21
CA LEU A 425 0.12 6.22 7.05
C LEU A 425 -1.34 6.61 7.29
N GLU A 426 -1.61 7.87 7.66
CA GLU A 426 -2.97 8.35 7.95
C GLU A 426 -3.83 8.53 6.68
N TYR A 427 -3.24 8.93 5.56
CA TYR A 427 -3.91 8.95 4.25
C TYR A 427 -4.35 7.56 3.84
N SER A 428 -3.47 6.57 4.01
CA SER A 428 -3.78 5.17 3.70
C SER A 428 -4.84 4.63 4.65
N ARG A 429 -4.73 4.94 5.96
CA ARG A 429 -5.70 4.56 6.99
C ARG A 429 -7.09 5.10 6.65
N ALA A 430 -7.20 6.37 6.28
CA ALA A 430 -8.45 6.98 5.84
C ALA A 430 -9.02 6.30 4.58
N GLY A 431 -8.16 5.87 3.67
CA GLY A 431 -8.54 5.10 2.49
C GLY A 431 -9.25 3.78 2.86
N PHE A 432 -8.69 3.02 3.79
CA PHE A 432 -9.31 1.78 4.26
C PHE A 432 -10.53 2.02 5.15
N ALA A 433 -10.45 2.97 6.09
CA ALA A 433 -11.53 3.28 7.03
C ALA A 433 -12.80 3.79 6.35
N SER A 434 -12.66 4.49 5.22
CA SER A 434 -13.79 4.96 4.40
C SER A 434 -14.34 3.94 3.41
N GLY A 435 -13.68 2.78 3.26
CA GLY A 435 -13.97 1.83 2.16
C GLY A 435 -13.57 2.35 0.78
N TYR A 436 -12.70 3.38 0.70
CA TYR A 436 -12.17 3.88 -0.57
C TYR A 436 -11.26 2.84 -1.25
N ILE A 437 -10.52 2.10 -0.44
CA ILE A 437 -9.74 0.91 -0.82
C ILE A 437 -10.03 -0.21 0.18
N ASN A 438 -9.70 -1.44 -0.18
CA ASN A 438 -9.86 -2.63 0.64
C ASN A 438 -8.58 -3.47 0.60
N VAL A 439 -8.45 -4.44 1.49
CA VAL A 439 -7.42 -5.49 1.39
C VAL A 439 -8.10 -6.83 1.44
N GLN A 440 -7.65 -7.72 0.56
CA GLN A 440 -8.32 -8.98 0.32
C GLN A 440 -7.33 -10.13 0.18
N GLN A 441 -7.74 -11.31 0.65
CA GLN A 441 -7.05 -12.57 0.34
C GLN A 441 -7.87 -13.33 -0.70
N LEU A 442 -7.30 -13.52 -1.88
CA LEU A 442 -7.89 -14.25 -3.00
C LEU A 442 -7.23 -15.62 -3.11
N THR A 443 -8.03 -16.68 -3.17
CA THR A 443 -7.53 -18.05 -3.26
C THR A 443 -7.92 -18.66 -4.58
N PHE A 444 -7.01 -19.40 -5.21
CA PHE A 444 -7.23 -20.02 -6.51
C PHE A 444 -6.77 -21.48 -6.51
N VAL A 445 -7.38 -22.27 -7.39
CA VAL A 445 -6.90 -23.60 -7.78
C VAL A 445 -6.55 -23.59 -9.26
N LYS A 446 -5.44 -24.24 -9.62
CA LYS A 446 -5.12 -24.54 -11.02
C LYS A 446 -5.96 -25.72 -11.48
N GLN A 447 -6.82 -25.49 -12.48
CA GLN A 447 -7.56 -26.59 -13.09
C GLN A 447 -6.59 -27.52 -13.83
N GLY A 448 -6.67 -28.83 -13.56
CA GLY A 448 -6.00 -29.82 -14.42
C GLY A 448 -6.58 -29.72 -15.83
N HIS A 449 -5.73 -29.92 -16.85
CA HIS A 449 -6.23 -30.09 -18.22
C HIS A 449 -7.22 -31.25 -18.22
N ARG A 450 -8.52 -30.96 -18.37
CA ARG A 450 -9.45 -32.00 -18.84
C ARG A 450 -9.00 -32.32 -20.25
N ALA A 451 -8.43 -33.50 -20.45
CA ALA A 451 -8.34 -34.08 -21.78
C ALA A 451 -9.78 -34.08 -22.34
N VAL A 452 -10.00 -33.27 -23.38
CA VAL A 452 -11.25 -33.27 -24.15
C VAL A 452 -11.30 -34.50 -25.02
#